data_AF-A0A9X4AL06-F1
#
_entry.id   AF-A0A9X4AL06-F1
#
_cell.length_a   1.000
_cell.length_b   1.000
_cell.length_c   1.000
_cell.angle_alpha   90.00
_cell.angle_beta   90.00
_cell.angle_gamma   90.00
#
_symmetry.space_group_name_H-M   'P 1'
#
loop_
_entity.id
_entity.type
_entity.pdbx_description
1 polymer ?
#
loop_
_entity_poly.entity_id
_entity_poly.type
_entity_poly.pdbx_seq_one_letter_code
_entity_poly.pdbx_strand_id
1 'polypeptide(L)'
;MNDFKKFAGEGYRIHVFIEKNPIPKEVDVLWNYNKYENWTGTQIFRAIDGEYKANYLETFDAESYPFYLVVSKNGIEIQSNSLNEVEQFYEELEGN
;
A
#
# COMPACT_ATOMS: atom_id res chain seq x y z
N MET A 1 18.04 -3.46 3.36
CA MET A 1 16.78 -4.19 3.03
C MET A 1 15.67 -3.47 3.77
N ASN A 2 14.77 -2.81 3.06
CA ASN A 2 13.68 -2.06 3.68
C ASN A 2 12.65 -3.06 4.19
N ASP A 3 12.54 -3.22 5.52
CA ASP A 3 11.63 -4.19 6.14
C ASP A 3 10.20 -3.65 6.17
N PHE A 4 9.54 -3.71 5.01
CA PHE A 4 8.16 -3.25 4.81
C PHE A 4 7.15 -3.96 5.73
N LYS A 5 7.48 -5.15 6.22
CA LYS A 5 6.61 -5.95 7.10
C LYS A 5 6.61 -5.44 8.54
N LYS A 6 7.64 -4.71 8.95
CA LYS A 6 7.82 -4.22 10.34
C LYS A 6 6.61 -3.43 10.85
N PHE A 7 5.86 -2.79 9.96
CA PHE A 7 4.72 -1.95 10.33
C PHE A 7 3.36 -2.65 10.13
N ALA A 8 3.32 -3.83 9.52
CA ALA A 8 2.07 -4.57 9.28
C ALA A 8 1.39 -5.05 10.56
N GLY A 9 2.14 -5.22 11.66
CA GLY A 9 1.60 -5.76 12.91
C GLY A 9 1.05 -7.18 12.71
N GLU A 10 -0.05 -7.50 13.38
CA GLU A 10 -0.75 -8.79 13.25
C GLU A 10 -1.73 -8.85 12.07
N GLY A 11 -1.97 -7.74 11.37
CA GLY A 11 -2.88 -7.66 10.24
C GLY A 11 -2.17 -7.20 8.96
N TYR A 12 -2.85 -6.34 8.20
CA TYR A 12 -2.44 -5.87 6.90
C TYR A 12 -2.29 -4.34 6.89
N ARG A 13 -1.15 -3.87 6.40
CA ARG A 13 -0.88 -2.45 6.18
C ARG A 13 -0.83 -2.15 4.69
N ILE A 14 -1.35 -0.99 4.31
CA ILE A 14 -1.31 -0.51 2.93
C ILE A 14 -0.16 0.50 2.80
N HIS A 15 0.81 0.20 1.94
CA HIS A 15 1.82 1.16 1.51
C HIS A 15 1.41 1.73 0.16
N VAL A 16 1.21 3.04 0.09
CA VAL A 16 0.78 3.73 -1.12
C VAL A 16 1.90 4.61 -1.61
N PHE A 17 2.27 4.46 -2.87
CA PHE A 17 3.27 5.28 -3.54
C PHE A 17 2.57 6.22 -4.49
N ILE A 18 2.80 7.52 -4.33
CA ILE A 18 2.19 8.57 -5.16
C ILE A 18 3.27 9.44 -5.80
N GLU A 19 2.99 9.96 -6.99
CA GLU A 19 3.93 10.79 -7.75
C GLU A 19 4.21 12.14 -7.07
N LYS A 20 3.17 12.83 -6.58
CA LYS A 20 3.29 14.19 -6.03
C LYS A 20 2.16 14.56 -5.08
N ASN A 21 2.30 15.70 -4.40
CA ASN A 21 1.23 16.35 -3.64
C ASN A 21 0.33 17.21 -4.55
N PRO A 22 -0.96 17.38 -4.22
CA PRO A 22 -1.67 16.80 -3.07
C PRO A 22 -1.93 15.29 -3.22
N ILE A 23 -2.25 14.60 -2.12
CA ILE A 23 -2.66 13.18 -2.16
C ILE A 23 -3.87 13.05 -3.11
N PRO A 24 -3.82 12.15 -4.11
CA PRO A 24 -4.96 11.91 -4.99
C PRO A 24 -6.21 11.54 -4.19
N LYS A 25 -7.38 12.05 -4.58
CA LYS A 25 -8.65 11.76 -3.88
C LYS A 25 -8.95 10.26 -3.81
N GLU A 26 -8.56 9.50 -4.83
CA GLU A 26 -8.68 8.05 -4.86
C GLU A 26 -7.84 7.36 -3.79
N VAL A 27 -6.69 7.92 -3.39
CA VAL A 27 -5.85 7.39 -2.32
C VAL A 27 -6.42 7.74 -0.95
N ASP A 28 -7.11 8.87 -0.82
CA ASP A 28 -7.70 9.33 0.44
C ASP A 28 -8.81 8.40 0.95
N VAL A 29 -9.48 7.65 0.06
CA VAL A 29 -10.53 6.70 0.46
C VAL A 29 -10.00 5.51 1.26
N LEU A 30 -8.70 5.23 1.19
CA LEU A 30 -8.06 4.13 1.94
C LEU A 30 -8.16 4.31 3.45
N TRP A 31 -8.39 5.52 3.95
CA TRP A 31 -8.65 5.73 5.37
C TRP A 31 -9.96 5.08 5.84
N ASN A 32 -10.91 4.86 4.92
CA ASN A 32 -12.16 4.14 5.20
C ASN A 32 -11.96 2.63 5.39
N TYR A 33 -10.76 2.10 5.12
CA TYR A 33 -10.47 0.68 5.25
C TYR A 33 -10.21 0.30 6.72
N ASN A 34 -10.19 1.28 7.62
CA ASN A 34 -10.30 1.04 9.05
C ASN A 34 -11.57 0.30 9.48
N LYS A 35 -12.55 0.14 8.58
CA LYS A 35 -13.74 -0.70 8.77
C LYS A 35 -13.41 -2.21 8.82
N TYR A 36 -12.28 -2.63 8.24
CA TYR A 36 -11.85 -4.02 8.19
C TYR A 36 -11.03 -4.39 9.45
N GLU A 37 -11.35 -5.52 10.11
CA GLU A 37 -10.73 -5.89 11.40
C GLU A 37 -9.22 -6.08 11.26
N ASN A 38 -8.80 -6.65 10.12
CA ASN A 38 -7.40 -6.94 9.84
C ASN A 38 -6.62 -5.72 9.30
N TRP A 39 -7.21 -4.53 9.20
CA TRP A 39 -6.50 -3.34 8.75
C TRP A 39 -5.68 -2.72 9.89
N THR A 40 -4.39 -2.44 9.64
CA THR A 40 -3.48 -1.89 10.66
C THR A 40 -2.97 -0.50 10.37
N GLY A 41 -3.23 0.02 9.17
CA GLY A 41 -2.83 1.37 8.79
C GLY A 41 -2.60 1.57 7.31
N THR A 42 -2.46 2.84 6.95
CA THR A 42 -2.01 3.29 5.64
C THR A 42 -0.74 4.12 5.82
N GLN A 43 0.26 3.86 4.99
CA GLN A 43 1.49 4.65 4.91
C GLN A 43 1.67 5.18 3.50
N ILE A 44 1.78 6.50 3.36
CA ILE A 44 1.92 7.16 2.06
C ILE A 44 3.39 7.52 1.84
N PHE A 45 3.99 6.89 0.84
CA PHE A 45 5.30 7.18 0.31
C PHE A 45 5.16 8.12 -0.88
N ARG A 46 5.92 9.21 -0.85
CA ARG A 46 5.93 10.20 -1.92
C ARG A 46 7.17 9.97 -2.77
N ALA A 47 7.00 9.98 -4.08
CA ALA A 47 8.10 10.06 -5.01
C ALA A 47 8.70 11.48 -4.96
N ILE A 48 9.38 11.82 -3.87
CA ILE A 48 10.19 13.03 -3.81
C ILE A 48 11.37 12.77 -4.74
N ASP A 49 11.57 13.59 -5.77
CA ASP A 49 12.79 13.57 -6.58
C ASP A 49 14.02 13.58 -5.64
N GLY A 50 14.79 12.49 -5.65
CA GLY A 50 15.91 12.26 -4.75
C GLY A 50 16.19 10.77 -4.50
N GLU A 51 17.32 10.46 -3.85
CA GLU A 51 17.89 9.11 -3.63
C GLU A 51 16.93 8.07 -3.00
N TYR A 52 15.80 8.50 -2.43
CA TYR A 52 14.77 7.63 -1.87
C TYR A 52 13.76 7.09 -2.90
N LYS A 53 13.70 7.67 -4.09
CA LYS A 53 12.86 7.22 -5.23
C LYS A 53 13.34 5.86 -5.77
N ALA A 54 14.63 5.57 -5.66
CA ALA A 54 15.29 4.48 -6.38
C ALA A 54 14.96 3.07 -5.85
N ASN A 55 15.02 2.82 -4.54
CA ASN A 55 15.02 1.41 -4.10
C ASN A 55 13.67 0.67 -4.17
N TYR A 56 12.53 1.35 -4.03
CA TYR A 56 11.24 0.65 -3.94
C TYR A 56 10.62 0.39 -5.31
N LEU A 57 10.60 1.39 -6.19
CA LEU A 57 9.98 1.26 -7.51
C LEU A 57 10.78 0.33 -8.41
N GLU A 58 12.12 0.38 -8.33
CA GLU A 58 13.00 -0.58 -9.03
C GLU A 58 12.79 -2.01 -8.55
N THR A 59 12.46 -2.23 -7.27
CA THR A 59 12.18 -3.58 -6.73
C THR A 59 10.91 -4.18 -7.33
N PHE A 60 9.99 -3.34 -7.82
CA PHE A 60 8.64 -3.74 -8.18
C PHE A 60 8.29 -3.49 -9.65
N ASP A 61 9.23 -2.98 -10.46
CA ASP A 61 9.05 -2.61 -11.87
C ASP A 61 7.79 -1.75 -12.11
N ALA A 62 7.47 -0.90 -11.13
CA ALA A 62 6.25 -0.12 -11.16
C ALA A 62 6.44 1.13 -12.03
N GLU A 63 5.87 1.11 -13.24
CA GLU A 63 5.94 2.23 -14.19
C GLU A 63 4.84 3.28 -13.99
N SER A 64 3.87 3.03 -13.10
CA SER A 64 2.70 3.89 -12.91
C SER A 64 2.37 4.18 -11.44
N TYR A 65 1.74 5.33 -11.21
CA TYR A 65 1.23 5.76 -9.91
C TYR A 65 -0.29 6.02 -10.00
N PRO A 66 -1.04 5.88 -8.89
CA PRO A 66 -0.58 5.36 -7.60
C PRO A 66 -0.23 3.86 -7.67
N PHE A 67 0.68 3.44 -6.82
CA PHE A 67 1.06 2.03 -6.65
C PHE A 67 0.81 1.63 -5.20
N TYR A 68 0.26 0.45 -5.01
CA TYR A 68 -0.22 -0.07 -3.74
C TYR A 68 0.48 -1.39 -3.42
N LEU A 69 0.97 -1.49 -2.19
CA LEU A 69 1.40 -2.76 -1.61
C LEU A 69 0.56 -3.03 -0.36
N VAL A 70 -0.04 -4.22 -0.29
CA VAL A 70 -0.60 -4.73 0.96
C VAL A 70 0.41 -5.68 1.57
N VAL A 71 0.81 -5.40 2.81
CA VAL A 71 1.85 -6.15 3.51
C VAL A 71 1.32 -6.74 4.81
N SER A 72 1.72 -7.96 5.11
CA SER A 72 1.48 -8.68 6.36
C SER A 72 2.81 -8.97 7.07
N LYS A 73 2.75 -9.58 8.26
CA LYS A 73 3.95 -10.13 8.92
C LYS A 73 4.66 -11.21 8.09
N ASN A 74 3.93 -11.89 7.21
CA ASN A 74 4.46 -12.99 6.40
C ASN A 74 5.06 -12.48 5.09
N GLY A 75 4.59 -11.36 4.54
CA GLY A 75 4.80 -11.13 3.12
C GLY A 75 4.28 -9.82 2.56
N ILE A 76 4.52 -9.68 1.28
CA ILE A 76 3.67 -8.86 0.41
C ILE A 76 2.53 -9.78 0.00
N GLU A 77 1.30 -9.34 0.24
CA GLU A 77 0.09 -10.06 -0.16
C GLU A 77 -0.39 -9.56 -1.52
N ILE A 78 -0.32 -8.24 -1.73
CA ILE A 78 -0.71 -7.59 -2.98
C ILE A 78 0.34 -6.60 -3.42
N GLN A 79 0.54 -6.59 -4.73
CA GLN A 79 1.25 -5.59 -5.48
C GLN A 79 0.36 -5.16 -6.64
N SER A 80 -0.10 -3.90 -6.65
CA SER A 80 -1.07 -3.45 -7.65
C SER A 80 -1.02 -1.94 -7.91
N ASN A 81 -1.44 -1.52 -9.10
CA ASN A 81 -1.79 -0.13 -9.41
C ASN A 81 -3.30 0.13 -9.35
N SER A 82 -4.09 -0.87 -8.96
CA SER A 82 -5.54 -0.83 -8.89
C SER A 82 -6.00 -0.79 -7.44
N LEU A 83 -6.65 0.31 -7.06
CA LEU A 83 -7.29 0.42 -5.75
C LEU A 83 -8.39 -0.64 -5.55
N ASN A 84 -9.09 -1.01 -6.63
CA ASN A 84 -10.15 -2.01 -6.58
C ASN A 84 -9.61 -3.39 -6.18
N GLU A 85 -8.40 -3.76 -6.61
CA GLU A 85 -7.77 -5.03 -6.19
C GLU A 85 -7.43 -5.01 -4.69
N VAL A 86 -7.04 -3.85 -4.17
CA VAL A 86 -6.83 -3.66 -2.72
C VAL A 86 -8.15 -3.79 -1.96
N GLU A 87 -9.25 -3.22 -2.47
CA GLU A 87 -10.57 -3.34 -1.83
C GLU A 87 -11.05 -4.79 -1.79
N GLN A 88 -10.99 -5.48 -2.93
CA GLN A 88 -11.41 -6.87 -3.07
C GLN A 88 -10.68 -7.79 -2.11
N PHE A 89 -9.38 -7.57 -1.90
CA PHE A 89 -8.60 -8.32 -0.92
C PHE A 89 -9.16 -8.21 0.50
N TYR A 90 -9.48 -7.01 0.95
CA TYR A 90 -10.05 -6.84 2.28
C TYR A 90 -11.48 -7.39 2.37
N GLU A 91 -12.28 -7.29 1.31
CA GLU A 91 -13.61 -7.90 1.25
C GLU A 91 -13.56 -9.44 1.30
N GLU A 92 -12.60 -10.06 0.63
CA GLU A 92 -12.40 -11.52 0.64
C GLU A 92 -11.94 -12.05 2.01
N LEU A 93 -11.20 -11.23 2.77
CA LEU A 93 -10.78 -11.58 4.13
C LEU A 93 -11.93 -11.59 5.14
N GLU A 94 -12.92 -10.69 5.00
CA GLU A 94 -14.10 -10.65 5.89
C GLU A 94 -15.16 -11.70 5.52
N GLY A 95 -15.14 -12.20 4.29
CA GLY A 95 -16.07 -13.21 3.79
C GLY A 95 -15.70 -14.66 4.13
N ASN A 96 -14.55 -14.90 4.78
CA ASN A 96 -14.02 -16.21 5.16
C ASN A 96 -13.91 -16.38 6.68
#